data_AF-A0A2C9ZNU5-F1
#
_entry.id   AF-A0A2C9ZNU5-F1
#
_cell.length_a   1.000
_cell.length_b   1.000
_cell.length_c   1.000
_cell.angle_alpha   90.00
_cell.angle_beta   90.00
_cell.angle_gamma   90.00
#
_symmetry.space_group_name_H-M   'P 1'
#
loop_
_entity.id
_entity.type
_entity.pdbx_description
1 polymer ?
#
loop_
_entity_poly.entity_id
_entity_poly.type
_entity_poly.pdbx_seq_one_letter_code
_entity_poly.pdbx_strand_id
1 'polypeptide(L)'
;MRFTRSVLAASALAALTVGTTTALASPASAAPNTTPQKVCGSAYKTVNSAAVGSLGTVYLTYNAANGQNCVTTIRNNPGTAVDMSAWIYVPDTEESHEDAGRFTSFAGPTYVYGKGHCVDWGGSIKNVYVQVYGSNCGALKEHRVTFTR
;
A
#
# COMPACT_ATOMS: atom_id res chain seq x y z
N MET A 1 78.64 -27.02 37.69
CA MET A 1 77.62 -27.69 36.84
C MET A 1 76.98 -26.55 36.03
N ARG A 2 77.20 -26.33 34.72
CA ARG A 2 77.00 -27.21 33.53
C ARG A 2 75.67 -27.96 33.63
N PHE A 3 74.72 -27.92 32.70
CA PHE A 3 74.64 -27.40 31.31
C PHE A 3 73.25 -26.69 31.12
N THR A 4 72.80 -26.08 30.01
CA THR A 4 73.26 -25.91 28.60
C THR A 4 72.69 -24.59 28.01
N ARG A 5 72.71 -24.40 26.67
CA ARG A 5 71.87 -23.46 25.88
C ARG A 5 71.20 -24.25 24.73
N SER A 6 69.97 -23.90 24.35
CA SER A 6 69.30 -24.14 23.04
C SER A 6 68.12 -23.15 22.96
N VAL A 7 68.02 -22.14 22.07
CA VAL A 7 68.11 -22.02 20.60
C VAL A 7 66.76 -22.25 19.87
N LEU A 8 66.12 -21.12 19.53
CA LEU A 8 65.36 -20.76 18.31
C LEU A 8 64.49 -21.79 17.54
N ALA A 9 63.18 -21.51 17.47
CA ALA A 9 62.32 -21.48 16.26
C ALA A 9 60.99 -20.78 16.66
N ALA A 10 60.41 -19.74 16.03
CA ALA A 10 60.29 -19.27 14.64
C ALA A 10 59.14 -19.92 13.84
N SER A 11 58.13 -19.11 13.49
CA SER A 11 56.96 -19.37 12.59
C SER A 11 55.95 -20.46 13.05
N ALA A 12 54.66 -20.39 12.71
CA ALA A 12 53.97 -19.54 11.73
C ALA A 12 52.62 -18.98 12.23
N LEU A 13 52.19 -17.86 11.65
CA LEU A 13 50.84 -17.31 11.78
C LEU A 13 49.86 -18.11 10.91
N ALA A 14 48.77 -18.60 11.49
CA ALA A 14 47.61 -19.13 10.77
C ALA A 14 46.33 -18.51 11.35
N ALA A 15 46.07 -17.25 10.99
CA ALA A 15 44.81 -16.60 11.32
C ALA A 15 43.71 -17.16 10.40
N LEU A 16 42.95 -18.15 10.87
CA LEU A 16 41.71 -18.57 10.20
C LEU A 16 40.64 -17.49 10.40
N THR A 17 40.66 -16.45 9.57
CA THR A 17 39.51 -15.57 9.39
C THR A 17 38.41 -16.36 8.69
N VAL A 18 37.54 -17.00 9.45
CA VAL A 18 36.29 -17.56 8.95
C VAL A 18 35.44 -16.40 8.44
N GLY A 19 35.48 -16.17 7.13
CA GLY A 19 34.72 -15.12 6.48
C GLY A 19 33.23 -15.40 6.65
N THR A 20 32.60 -14.75 7.63
CA THR A 20 31.15 -14.73 7.75
C THR A 20 30.60 -13.93 6.59
N THR A 21 30.31 -14.60 5.48
CA THR A 21 29.50 -14.04 4.39
C THR A 21 28.11 -13.80 4.95
N THR A 22 27.88 -12.60 5.49
CA THR A 22 26.55 -12.09 5.77
C THR A 22 25.83 -12.00 4.43
N ALA A 23 25.09 -13.05 4.09
CA ALA A 23 24.14 -13.02 3.01
C ALA A 23 23.22 -11.83 3.29
N LEU A 24 23.36 -10.78 2.50
CA LEU A 24 22.43 -9.66 2.48
C LEU A 24 21.13 -10.23 1.93
N ALA A 25 20.33 -10.82 2.83
CA ALA A 25 18.93 -11.10 2.55
C ALA A 25 18.30 -9.74 2.23
N SER A 26 18.13 -9.48 0.93
CA SER A 26 17.33 -8.36 0.47
C SER A 26 16.04 -8.37 1.27
N PRO A 27 15.60 -7.23 1.84
CA PRO A 27 14.36 -7.22 2.62
C PRO A 27 13.26 -7.80 1.75
N ALA A 28 12.72 -8.93 2.18
CA ALA A 28 11.59 -9.55 1.50
C ALA A 28 10.46 -8.52 1.58
N SER A 29 10.25 -7.78 0.50
CA SER A 29 9.14 -6.84 0.38
C SER A 29 7.89 -7.67 0.45
N ALA A 30 7.29 -7.70 1.65
CA ALA A 30 6.01 -8.33 1.86
C ALA A 30 5.03 -7.61 0.95
N ALA A 31 4.66 -8.27 -0.15
CA ALA A 31 3.58 -7.83 -1.01
C ALA A 31 2.37 -7.51 -0.12
N PRO A 32 1.59 -6.45 -0.42
CA PRO A 32 0.55 -6.00 0.47
C PRO A 32 -0.43 -7.13 0.74
N ASN A 33 -0.44 -7.61 1.99
CA ASN A 33 -1.22 -8.78 2.45
C ASN A 33 -2.72 -8.45 2.62
N THR A 34 -3.17 -7.39 1.96
CA THR A 34 -4.50 -6.82 2.00
C THR A 34 -4.94 -6.58 0.56
N THR A 35 -6.11 -7.11 0.24
CA THR A 35 -6.83 -6.88 -1.02
C THR A 35 -8.04 -5.99 -0.72
N PRO A 36 -8.61 -5.27 -1.70
CA PRO A 36 -9.81 -4.48 -1.45
C PRO A 36 -10.99 -5.36 -1.02
N GLN A 37 -11.06 -6.63 -1.42
CA GLN A 37 -12.07 -7.61 -0.93
C GLN A 37 -11.89 -7.98 0.55
N LYS A 38 -10.66 -7.89 1.09
CA LYS A 38 -10.40 -8.12 2.52
C LYS A 38 -10.84 -6.92 3.38
N VAL A 39 -10.83 -5.72 2.81
CA VAL A 39 -11.17 -4.46 3.49
C VAL A 39 -12.67 -4.13 3.34
N CYS A 40 -13.19 -4.19 2.11
CA CYS A 40 -14.60 -3.94 1.77
C CYS A 40 -15.51 -5.16 2.00
N GLY A 41 -14.95 -6.36 2.17
CA GLY A 41 -15.70 -7.61 2.31
C GLY A 41 -15.81 -8.43 1.01
N SER A 42 -15.92 -9.75 1.16
CA SER A 42 -15.79 -10.74 0.06
C SER A 42 -16.87 -10.66 -1.03
N ALA A 43 -18.03 -10.07 -0.72
CA ALA A 43 -19.12 -9.84 -1.67
C ALA A 43 -18.80 -8.72 -2.68
N TYR A 44 -17.92 -7.78 -2.33
CA TYR A 44 -17.58 -6.65 -3.19
C TYR A 44 -16.62 -7.07 -4.32
N LYS A 45 -16.84 -6.55 -5.52
CA LYS A 45 -15.96 -6.74 -6.69
C LYS A 45 -15.28 -5.43 -7.04
N THR A 46 -13.99 -5.46 -7.38
CA THR A 46 -13.30 -4.27 -7.90
C THR A 46 -13.92 -3.89 -9.24
N VAL A 47 -14.41 -2.65 -9.33
CA VAL A 47 -15.00 -2.09 -10.56
C VAL A 47 -14.10 -1.02 -11.18
N ASN A 48 -13.26 -0.35 -10.37
CA ASN A 48 -12.24 0.58 -10.85
C ASN A 48 -11.04 0.64 -9.89
N SER A 49 -9.90 1.14 -10.35
CA SER A 49 -8.72 1.38 -9.53
C SER A 49 -7.83 2.49 -10.12
N ALA A 50 -7.13 3.22 -9.25
CA ALA A 50 -6.22 4.29 -9.64
C ALA A 50 -4.93 4.26 -8.79
N ALA A 51 -3.78 4.44 -9.44
CA ALA A 51 -2.50 4.44 -8.77
C ALA A 51 -2.27 5.75 -8.00
N VAL A 52 -1.81 5.64 -6.75
CA VAL A 52 -1.35 6.76 -5.94
C VAL A 52 0.15 6.95 -6.17
N GLY A 53 0.50 7.38 -7.39
CA GLY A 53 1.87 7.35 -7.89
C GLY A 53 2.46 5.94 -7.82
N SER A 54 3.65 5.79 -7.22
CA SER A 54 4.28 4.49 -6.93
C SER A 54 4.00 3.98 -5.50
N LEU A 55 3.25 4.71 -4.68
CA LEU A 55 3.11 4.45 -3.25
C LEU A 55 2.04 3.41 -2.91
N GLY A 56 1.04 3.27 -3.77
CA GLY A 56 -0.11 2.39 -3.55
C GLY A 56 -1.16 2.52 -4.65
N THR A 57 -2.33 1.94 -4.40
CA THR A 57 -3.49 1.97 -5.29
C THR A 57 -4.75 2.23 -4.48
N VAL A 58 -5.58 3.16 -4.92
CA VAL A 58 -6.97 3.29 -4.45
C VAL A 58 -7.87 2.43 -5.32
N TYR A 59 -8.78 1.69 -4.69
CA TYR A 59 -9.71 0.78 -5.33
C TYR A 59 -11.14 1.24 -5.07
N LEU A 60 -11.94 1.29 -6.13
CA LEU A 60 -13.40 1.35 -6.06
C LEU A 60 -13.93 -0.07 -6.24
N THR A 61 -14.69 -0.53 -5.26
CA THR A 61 -15.40 -1.81 -5.31
C THR A 61 -16.90 -1.60 -5.19
N TYR A 62 -17.69 -2.57 -5.65
CA TYR A 62 -19.14 -2.52 -5.64
C TYR A 62 -19.74 -3.87 -5.27
N ASN A 63 -20.84 -3.85 -4.53
CA ASN A 63 -21.64 -5.03 -4.21
C ASN A 63 -23.06 -4.88 -4.82
N ALA A 64 -23.31 -5.63 -5.90
CA ALA A 64 -24.58 -5.56 -6.63
C ALA A 64 -25.81 -6.02 -5.82
N ALA A 65 -25.61 -6.79 -4.72
CA ALA A 65 -26.71 -7.28 -3.89
C ALA A 65 -27.27 -6.21 -2.93
N ASN A 66 -26.45 -5.24 -2.51
CA ASN A 66 -26.86 -4.16 -1.60
C ASN A 66 -26.80 -2.74 -2.24
N GLY A 67 -26.22 -2.62 -3.43
CA GLY A 67 -26.10 -1.34 -4.15
C GLY A 67 -25.03 -0.40 -3.61
N GLN A 68 -24.18 -0.86 -2.70
CA GLN A 68 -23.12 -0.05 -2.10
C GLN A 68 -21.81 -0.14 -2.88
N ASN A 69 -21.17 1.01 -3.01
CA ASN A 69 -19.76 1.12 -3.34
C ASN A 69 -18.93 1.04 -2.05
N CYS A 70 -17.66 0.66 -2.18
CA CYS A 70 -16.66 0.76 -1.14
C CYS A 70 -15.31 1.18 -1.71
N VAL A 71 -14.71 2.21 -1.14
CA VAL A 71 -13.38 2.71 -1.51
C VAL A 71 -12.36 2.40 -0.41
N THR A 72 -11.15 2.01 -0.83
CA THR A 72 -10.00 1.81 0.06
C THR A 72 -8.69 2.12 -0.67
N THR A 73 -7.78 2.78 0.03
CA THR A 73 -6.43 3.10 -0.44
C THR A 73 -5.43 2.15 0.19
N ILE A 74 -4.75 1.33 -0.60
CA ILE A 74 -3.84 0.27 -0.13
C ILE A 74 -2.40 0.62 -0.56
N ARG A 75 -1.45 0.60 0.38
CA ARG A 75 -0.02 0.83 0.12
C ARG A 75 0.61 -0.35 -0.63
N ASN A 76 1.50 -0.06 -1.57
CA ASN A 76 2.35 -1.07 -2.22
C ASN A 76 3.36 -1.69 -1.23
N ASN A 77 3.83 -0.90 -0.27
CA ASN A 77 4.77 -1.34 0.77
C ASN A 77 4.24 -0.89 2.15
N PRO A 78 3.59 -1.78 2.93
CA PRO A 78 3.20 -1.51 4.31
C PRO A 78 4.39 -1.19 5.22
N GLY A 79 4.16 -0.54 6.36
CA GLY A 79 5.20 -0.21 7.33
C GLY A 79 4.78 0.87 8.33
N THR A 80 5.71 1.72 8.75
CA THR A 80 5.45 2.87 9.64
C THR A 80 4.25 3.69 9.16
N ALA A 81 3.41 4.15 10.09
CA ALA A 81 2.19 4.89 9.77
C ALA A 81 2.48 6.22 9.07
N VAL A 82 1.88 6.42 7.90
CA VAL A 82 1.96 7.65 7.09
C VAL A 82 0.56 8.19 6.88
N ASP A 83 0.44 9.49 6.59
CA ASP A 83 -0.83 10.11 6.24
C ASP A 83 -1.40 9.46 4.98
N MET A 84 -2.68 9.07 5.02
CA MET A 84 -3.42 8.48 3.91
C MET A 84 -4.89 8.87 4.01
N SER A 85 -5.60 8.80 2.88
CA SER A 85 -7.05 8.88 2.86
C SER A 85 -7.67 7.98 1.81
N ALA A 86 -8.95 7.65 2.01
CA ALA A 86 -9.85 7.03 1.05
C ALA A 86 -11.19 7.76 1.14
N TRP A 87 -11.77 8.16 0.01
CA TRP A 87 -13.04 8.90 0.00
C TRP A 87 -13.90 8.55 -1.22
N ILE A 88 -15.21 8.74 -1.05
CA ILE A 88 -16.22 8.59 -2.09
C ILE A 88 -17.33 9.63 -1.89
N TYR A 89 -17.88 10.10 -3.01
CA TYR A 89 -18.96 11.07 -3.12
C TYR A 89 -19.92 10.67 -4.26
N VAL A 90 -21.22 10.92 -4.08
CA VAL A 90 -22.27 10.66 -5.07
C VAL A 90 -22.91 12.01 -5.44
N PRO A 91 -22.49 12.65 -6.55
CA PRO A 91 -22.80 14.06 -6.78
C PRO A 91 -24.28 14.44 -6.90
N ASP A 92 -25.14 13.51 -7.31
CA ASP A 92 -26.58 13.74 -7.49
C ASP A 92 -27.43 13.42 -6.24
N THR A 93 -26.84 12.80 -5.22
CA THR A 93 -27.49 12.57 -3.91
C THR A 93 -26.78 13.28 -2.75
N GLU A 94 -25.67 13.96 -3.02
CA GLU A 94 -24.77 14.62 -2.05
C GLU A 94 -24.17 13.68 -0.97
N GLU A 95 -24.37 12.37 -1.08
CA GLU A 95 -23.90 11.38 -0.12
C GLU A 95 -22.38 11.19 -0.21
N SER A 96 -21.70 11.17 0.94
CA SER A 96 -20.22 11.07 1.01
C SER A 96 -19.74 10.23 2.19
N HIS A 97 -18.52 9.71 2.07
CA HIS A 97 -17.82 9.05 3.15
C HIS A 97 -16.30 9.16 2.92
N GLU A 98 -15.58 9.71 3.90
CA GLU A 98 -14.12 9.80 3.92
C GLU A 98 -13.56 9.11 5.18
N ASP A 99 -12.41 8.45 5.01
CA ASP A 99 -11.54 8.00 6.08
C ASP A 99 -10.14 8.55 5.82
N ALA A 100 -9.61 9.32 6.77
CA ALA A 100 -8.35 10.05 6.64
C ALA A 100 -7.59 10.10 7.98
N GLY A 101 -6.29 9.89 7.93
CA GLY A 101 -5.47 9.71 9.13
C GLY A 101 -4.13 9.04 8.84
N ARG A 102 -3.50 8.47 9.87
CA ARG A 102 -2.17 7.84 9.76
C ARG A 102 -2.25 6.33 9.81
N PHE A 103 -1.93 5.68 8.68
CA PHE A 103 -2.13 4.25 8.49
C PHE A 103 -0.84 3.51 8.09
N THR A 104 -0.72 2.27 8.56
CA THR A 104 0.43 1.39 8.27
C THR A 104 0.30 0.66 6.92
N SER A 105 -0.92 0.37 6.49
CA SER A 105 -1.20 -0.53 5.36
C SER A 105 -2.29 -0.01 4.40
N PHE A 106 -3.44 0.43 4.92
CA PHE A 106 -4.57 0.92 4.12
C PHE A 106 -5.39 1.98 4.87
N ALA A 107 -6.14 2.79 4.12
CA ALA A 107 -7.23 3.66 4.59
C ALA A 107 -8.57 3.19 3.99
N GLY A 108 -9.68 3.52 4.64
CA GLY A 108 -10.99 2.93 4.40
C GLY A 108 -11.23 1.66 5.24
N PRO A 109 -12.36 0.96 5.06
CA PRO A 109 -13.32 1.10 3.96
C PRO A 109 -14.27 2.30 4.13
N THR A 110 -14.45 3.08 3.06
CA THR A 110 -15.52 4.08 2.98
C THR A 110 -16.65 3.57 2.10
N TYR A 111 -17.86 3.47 2.66
CA TYR A 111 -19.05 2.96 1.98
C TYR A 111 -20.06 4.07 1.69
N VAL A 112 -20.62 4.09 0.47
CA VAL A 112 -21.77 4.91 0.09
C VAL A 112 -22.66 4.12 -0.89
N TYR A 113 -23.98 4.26 -0.80
CA TYR A 113 -24.92 3.70 -1.77
C TYR A 113 -24.82 4.47 -3.11
N GLY A 114 -24.63 3.76 -4.23
CA GLY A 114 -24.49 4.41 -5.54
C GLY A 114 -25.03 3.58 -6.70
N LYS A 115 -26.00 2.70 -6.44
CA LYS A 115 -26.65 1.90 -7.50
C LYS A 115 -27.45 2.82 -8.42
N GLY A 116 -27.01 2.93 -9.68
CA GLY A 116 -27.63 3.80 -10.69
C GLY A 116 -27.08 5.23 -10.69
N HIS A 117 -26.11 5.53 -9.84
CA HIS A 117 -25.53 6.86 -9.69
C HIS A 117 -24.08 6.92 -10.19
N CYS A 118 -23.67 8.12 -10.58
CA CYS A 118 -22.27 8.47 -10.79
C CYS A 118 -21.53 8.55 -9.46
N VAL A 119 -20.26 8.18 -9.43
CA VAL A 119 -19.43 8.34 -8.22
C VAL A 119 -18.13 9.07 -8.51
N ASP A 120 -17.82 10.03 -7.65
CA ASP A 120 -16.52 10.65 -7.54
C ASP A 120 -15.79 9.99 -6.36
N TRP A 121 -14.51 9.69 -6.50
CA TRP A 121 -13.78 8.95 -5.49
C TRP A 121 -12.27 9.17 -5.59
N GLY A 122 -11.56 8.86 -4.52
CA GLY A 122 -10.12 9.01 -4.52
C GLY A 122 -9.47 8.66 -3.20
N GLY A 123 -8.22 9.08 -3.08
CA GLY A 123 -7.42 8.81 -1.90
C GLY A 123 -6.02 9.42 -2.00
N SER A 124 -5.26 9.25 -0.92
CA SER A 124 -3.91 9.78 -0.81
C SER A 124 -2.97 8.85 -0.05
N ILE A 125 -1.67 9.00 -0.31
CA ILE A 125 -0.59 8.41 0.48
C ILE A 125 0.52 9.46 0.57
N LYS A 126 0.88 9.85 1.80
CA LYS A 126 1.72 11.02 2.09
C LYS A 126 1.12 12.26 1.41
N ASN A 127 1.88 12.85 0.48
CA ASN A 127 1.51 14.05 -0.25
C ASN A 127 1.13 13.78 -1.71
N VAL A 128 0.96 12.51 -2.10
CA VAL A 128 0.47 12.13 -3.44
C VAL A 128 -1.02 11.82 -3.35
N TYR A 129 -1.80 12.46 -4.20
CA TYR A 129 -3.25 12.40 -4.24
C TYR A 129 -3.71 11.90 -5.60
N VAL A 130 -4.80 11.13 -5.63
CA VAL A 130 -5.51 10.81 -6.86
C VAL A 130 -7.01 10.98 -6.65
N GLN A 131 -7.65 11.60 -7.63
CA GLN A 131 -9.09 11.87 -7.66
C GLN A 131 -9.64 11.42 -9.00
N VAL A 132 -10.80 10.78 -8.97
CA VAL A 132 -11.51 10.24 -10.13
C VAL A 132 -12.92 10.77 -10.10
N TYR A 133 -13.32 11.45 -11.17
CA TYR A 133 -14.62 12.10 -11.31
C TYR A 133 -15.44 11.44 -12.41
N GLY A 134 -16.75 11.35 -12.21
CA GLY A 134 -17.68 10.75 -13.17
C GLY A 134 -17.39 9.26 -13.41
N SER A 135 -16.99 8.52 -12.36
CA SER A 135 -16.75 7.08 -12.47
C SER A 135 -18.05 6.29 -12.50
N ASN A 136 -18.02 5.15 -13.20
CA ASN A 136 -19.15 4.22 -13.36
C ASN A 136 -20.40 4.83 -14.04
N CYS A 137 -20.27 6.04 -14.61
CA CYS A 137 -21.30 6.75 -15.34
C CYS A 137 -21.41 6.24 -16.78
N GLY A 138 -22.38 5.37 -17.09
CA GLY A 138 -22.44 4.60 -18.35
C GLY A 138 -22.00 5.30 -19.65
N ALA A 139 -22.54 6.49 -19.96
CA ALA A 139 -22.20 7.23 -21.18
C ALA A 139 -21.22 8.41 -20.98
N LEU A 140 -20.80 8.70 -19.74
CA LEU A 140 -19.84 9.76 -19.45
C LEU A 140 -18.42 9.18 -19.42
N LYS A 141 -17.44 9.98 -19.85
CA LYS A 141 -16.04 9.60 -19.77
C LYS A 141 -15.48 9.99 -18.41
N GLU A 142 -14.96 9.01 -17.69
CA GLU A 142 -14.20 9.22 -16.44
C GLU A 142 -13.08 10.26 -16.63
N HIS A 143 -12.95 11.19 -15.68
CA HIS A 143 -11.85 12.14 -15.60
C HIS A 143 -10.99 11.85 -14.36
N ARG A 144 -9.69 11.58 -14.57
CA ARG A 144 -8.75 11.16 -13.52
C ARG A 144 -7.59 12.14 -13.38
N VAL A 145 -7.34 12.58 -12.16
CA VAL A 145 -6.28 13.55 -11.82
C VAL A 145 -5.40 12.97 -10.73
N THR A 146 -4.09 12.92 -10.96
CA THR A 146 -3.06 12.60 -9.95
C THR A 146 -2.19 13.83 -9.76
N PHE A 147 -1.95 14.23 -8.51
CA PHE A 147 -1.16 15.42 -8.18
C PHE A 147 -0.42 15.26 -6.85
N THR A 148 0.49 16.19 -6.60
CA THR A 148 1.27 16.28 -5.37
C THR A 148 0.98 17.62 -4.70
N ARG A 149 0.91 17.65 -3.37
CA ARG A 149 0.75 18.87 -2.57
C ARG A 149 1.92 19.09 -1.61
#